data_AF-A0A0F2R5D1-F1
#
_entry.id   AF-A0A0F2R5D1-F1
#
_cell.length_a   1.000
_cell.length_b   1.000
_cell.length_c   1.000
_cell.angle_alpha   90.00
_cell.angle_beta   90.00
_cell.angle_gamma   90.00
#
_symmetry.space_group_name_H-M   'P 1'
#
loop_
_entity.id
_entity.type
_entity.pdbx_description
1 polymer ?
#
loop_
_entity_poly.entity_id
_entity_poly.type
_entity_poly.pdbx_seq_one_letter_code
_entity_poly.pdbx_strand_id
1 'polypeptide(L)' 'MDYLGPGSAGHYVKMVHNGIEYGVMQLIAESYDLMTRGLGLYPEELHRGYSRWNQGGLNSYLTNTRTHL' A
#
# COMPACT_ATOMS: atom_id res chain seq x y z
N MET A 1 -2.79 -22.68 -1.16
CA MET A 1 -4.10 -22.03 -1.31
C MET A 1 -5.09 -22.91 -0.59
N ASP A 2 -5.41 -22.52 0.63
CA ASP A 2 -6.22 -23.32 1.54
C ASP A 2 -7.70 -23.26 1.17
N TYR A 3 -8.43 -24.29 1.58
CA TYR A 3 -9.88 -24.36 1.41
C TYR A 3 -10.56 -23.27 2.26
N LEU A 4 -11.17 -22.29 1.59
CA LEU A 4 -11.77 -21.10 2.20
C LEU A 4 -13.15 -21.35 2.85
N GLY A 5 -13.70 -22.57 2.74
CA GLY A 5 -15.01 -22.94 3.28
C GLY A 5 -16.09 -23.13 2.19
N PRO A 6 -17.22 -23.79 2.53
CA PRO A 6 -18.31 -24.03 1.58
C PRO A 6 -19.12 -22.75 1.28
N GLY A 7 -19.71 -22.67 0.07
CA GLY A 7 -20.59 -21.57 -0.32
C GLY A 7 -19.86 -20.29 -0.72
N SER A 8 -20.38 -19.13 -0.30
CA SER A 8 -19.89 -17.79 -0.68
C SER A 8 -18.69 -17.30 0.13
N ALA A 9 -18.05 -18.15 0.93
CA ALA A 9 -16.89 -17.80 1.75
C ALA A 9 -15.73 -17.20 0.93
N GLY A 10 -15.51 -17.70 -0.29
CA GLY A 10 -14.55 -17.11 -1.23
C GLY A 10 -14.89 -15.68 -1.66
N HIS A 11 -16.17 -15.38 -1.90
CA HIS A 11 -16.63 -14.02 -2.24
C HIS A 11 -16.47 -13.06 -1.04
N TYR A 12 -16.74 -13.54 0.17
CA TYR A 12 -16.54 -12.75 1.39
C TYR A 12 -15.06 -12.41 1.60
N VAL A 13 -14.16 -13.38 1.46
CA VAL A 13 -12.71 -13.14 1.58
C VAL A 13 -12.23 -12.17 0.50
N LYS A 14 -12.75 -12.25 -0.73
CA LYS A 14 -12.43 -11.29 -1.79
C LYS A 14 -12.93 -9.87 -1.48
N MET A 15 -14.14 -9.73 -0.95
CA MET A 15 -14.69 -8.43 -0.51
C MET A 15 -13.80 -7.80 0.57
N VAL A 16 -13.39 -8.57 1.57
CA VAL A 16 -12.50 -8.09 2.64
C VAL A 16 -11.12 -7.72 2.08
N HIS A 17 -10.55 -8.55 1.22
CA HIS A 17 -9.26 -8.28 0.57
C HIS A 17 -9.30 -6.97 -0.23
N ASN A 18 -10.34 -6.75 -1.05
CA ASN A 18 -10.50 -5.49 -1.78
C ASN A 18 -10.61 -4.30 -0.80
N GLY A 19 -11.36 -4.45 0.31
CA GLY A 19 -11.46 -3.41 1.34
C GLY A 19 -10.12 -3.04 1.97
N ILE A 20 -9.29 -4.05 2.27
CA ILE A 20 -7.93 -3.84 2.79
C ILE A 20 -7.06 -3.13 1.74
N GLU A 21 -7.12 -3.54 0.47
CA GLU A 21 -6.36 -2.91 -0.62
C GLU A 21 -6.70 -1.43 -0.75
N TYR A 22 -7.98 -1.06 -0.74
CA TYR A 22 -8.41 0.34 -0.79
C TYR A 22 -7.91 1.14 0.42
N GLY A 23 -7.99 0.58 1.62
CA GLY A 23 -7.48 1.23 2.83
C GLY A 23 -5.97 1.49 2.76
N VAL A 24 -5.20 0.50 2.29
CA VAL A 24 -3.75 0.63 2.12
C VAL A 24 -3.41 1.68 1.06
N MET A 25 -4.12 1.71 -0.08
CA MET A 25 -3.93 2.73 -1.10
C MET A 25 -4.18 4.14 -0.59
N GLN A 26 -5.23 4.34 0.24
CA GLN A 26 -5.53 5.64 0.83
C GLN A 26 -4.46 6.06 1.85
N LEU A 27 -4.03 5.17 2.75
CA LEU A 27 -2.95 5.44 3.70
C LEU A 27 -1.65 5.85 3.01
N ILE A 28 -1.31 5.18 1.90
CA ILE A 28 -0.15 5.53 1.09
C ILE A 28 -0.30 6.91 0.44
N ALA A 29 -1.50 7.26 -0.04
CA ALA A 29 -1.79 8.57 -0.63
C ALA A 29 -1.75 9.71 0.41
N GLU A 30 -2.32 9.51 1.60
CA GLU A 30 -2.27 10.47 2.70
C GLU A 30 -0.84 10.67 3.20
N SER A 31 -0.07 9.58 3.32
CA SER A 31 1.35 9.67 3.69
C SER A 31 2.14 10.50 2.66
N TYR A 32 1.86 10.33 1.37
CA TYR A 32 2.46 11.14 0.31
C TYR A 32 2.09 12.62 0.45
N ASP A 33 0.81 12.93 0.68
CA ASP A 33 0.32 14.31 0.83
C ASP A 33 0.93 14.99 2.06
N LEU A 34 1.02 14.28 3.19
CA LEU A 34 1.69 14.75 4.40
C LEU A 34 3.18 15.05 4.15
N MET A 35 3.87 14.19 3.41
CA MET A 35 5.29 14.38 3.12
C MET A 35 5.54 15.53 2.12
N THR A 36 4.68 15.70 1.12
CA THR A 36 4.82 16.79 0.13
C THR A 36 4.36 18.13 0.68
N ARG A 37 3.17 18.19 1.28
CA ARG A 37 2.57 19.46 1.74
C ARG A 37 2.93 19.82 3.18
N GLY A 38 3.06 18.83 4.05
CA GLY A 38 3.39 19.04 5.47
C GLY A 38 4.87 19.24 5.71
N LEU A 39 5.74 18.48 5.01
CA LEU A 39 7.19 18.54 5.18
C LEU A 39 7.94 19.23 4.03
N GLY A 40 7.27 19.51 2.91
CA GLY A 40 7.88 20.19 1.76
C GLY A 40 8.94 19.35 1.02
N LEU A 41 8.89 18.02 1.13
CA LEU A 41 9.91 17.14 0.55
C LEU A 41 9.88 17.16 -0.98
N TYR A 42 11.07 17.20 -1.58
CA TYR A 42 11.23 17.12 -3.03
C TYR A 42 11.05 15.67 -3.54
N PRO A 43 10.66 15.47 -4.82
CA PRO A 43 10.39 14.14 -5.38
C PRO A 43 11.48 13.09 -5.13
N GLU A 44 12.76 13.49 -5.18
CA GLU A 44 13.89 12.60 -4.93
C GLU A 44 13.98 12.09 -3.47
N GLU A 45 13.54 12.91 -2.51
CA GLU A 45 13.52 12.55 -1.09
C GLU A 45 12.39 11.58 -0.79
N LEU A 46 11.23 11.77 -1.44
CA LEU A 46 10.10 10.84 -1.38
C LEU A 46 10.50 9.49 -1.95
N HIS A 47 11.15 9.47 -3.11
CA HIS A 47 11.62 8.24 -3.75
C HIS A 47 12.58 7.45 -2.84
N ARG A 48 13.53 8.13 -2.17
CA ARG A 48 14.41 7.51 -1.18
C ARG A 48 13.64 6.99 0.04
N GLY A 49 12.65 7.72 0.53
CA GLY A 49 11.78 7.31 1.63
C GLY A 49 10.99 6.04 1.32
N TYR A 50 10.30 6.00 0.17
CA TYR A 50 9.56 4.83 -0.29
C TYR A 50 10.48 3.63 -0.59
N SER A 51 11.65 3.86 -1.19
CA SER A 51 12.67 2.82 -1.40
C SER A 51 13.09 2.15 -0.10
N ARG A 52 13.30 2.94 0.97
CA ARG A 52 13.66 2.41 2.29
C ARG A 52 12.53 1.61 2.91
N TRP A 53 11.28 2.06 2.78
CA TRP A 53 10.12 1.32 3.27
C TRP A 53 9.91 0.01 2.52
N ASN A 54 10.16 0.00 1.21
CA ASN A 54 10.08 -1.19 0.37
C ASN A 54 11.16 -2.23 0.73
N GLN A 55 12.32 -1.82 1.24
CA GLN A 55 13.37 -2.72 1.72
C GLN A 55 13.13 -3.22 3.16
N GLY A 56 12.14 -2.64 3.87
CA GLY A 56 11.78 -2.99 5.24
C GLY A 56 10.47 -3.78 5.34
N GLY A 57 9.79 -3.69 6.49
CA GLY A 57 8.55 -4.43 6.77
C GLY A 57 7.32 -4.03 5.95
N LEU A 58 7.44 -3.01 5.08
CA LEU A 58 6.38 -2.57 4.16
C LEU A 58 6.61 -3.03 2.72
N ASN A 59 7.47 -4.04 2.52
CA ASN A 59 7.66 -4.69 1.22
C ASN A 59 6.33 -5.30 0.75
N SER A 60 5.69 -4.64 -0.20
CA SER A 60 4.43 -5.06 -0.80
C SER A 60 4.37 -4.62 -2.25
N TYR A 61 3.51 -5.26 -3.04
CA TYR A 61 3.28 -4.88 -4.45
C TYR A 61 2.89 -3.40 -4.60
N LEU A 62 2.11 -2.86 -3.65
CA LEU A 62 1.64 -1.47 -3.65
C LEU A 62 2.75 -0.47 -3.26
N THR A 63 3.66 -0.85 -2.35
CA THR A 63 4.81 -0.01 -2.01
C THR A 63 5.88 -0.02 -3.11
N ASN A 64 6.05 -1.17 -3.75
CA ASN A 64 7.01 -1.36 -4.84
C ASN A 64 6.67 -0.47 -6.04
N THR A 65 5.42 -0.49 -6.50
CA THR A 65 4.94 0.35 -7.62
C THR A 65 5.14 1.85 -7.36
N ARG A 66 5.00 2.31 -6.11
CA ARG A 66 5.24 3.71 -5.74
C ARG A 66 6.72 4.09 -5.65
N THR A 67 7.60 3.11 -5.45
CA THR A 67 9.05 3.33 -5.51
C THR A 67 9.50 3.61 -6.95
N HIS A 68 8.77 3.16 -7.97
CA HIS A 68 9.16 3.32 -9.38
C HIS A 68 8.54 4.55 -10.09
N LEU A 69 7.81 5.39 -9.37
CA LEU A 69 7.28 6.68 -9.82
C LEU A 69 8.07 7.83 -9.18
#